data_AF-A0A496DXN3-F1
#
_entry.id   AF-A0A496DXN3-F1
#
_cell.length_a   1.000
_cell.length_b   1.000
_cell.length_c   1.000
_cell.angle_alpha   90.00
_cell.angle_beta   90.00
_cell.angle_gamma   90.00
#
_symmetry.space_group_name_H-M   'P 1'
#
loop_
_entity.id
_entity.type
_entity.pdbx_description
1 polymer ?
#
loop_
_entity_poly.entity_id
_entity_poly.type
_entity_poly.pdbx_seq_one_letter_code
_entity_poly.pdbx_strand_id
1 'polypeptide(L)'
;MLFLGGSQTFIGILASLIVLCVILDKSNFIHSILDEIGKRIDEEIKSLDKAVGFDVINDVPANSDYKLLQRYINELRVEAKTRPECKQLLISAMAMDMKLQATFDQLKSGYSSKFLKPAHDLIEKIQRSKEQVIAPLYALLFCLTVFICDEIVVGVAGTSDFVVSFLTIFVAFSGIFWLMMWKIFFRDIRIETEEGSSQKTKVFVSRWIRWKWMCFAFPMFYATCLFLSTFIPIIWAKCLISFTIGIPICVMAWLKAKSHYEFGFYTYEYVFKHFGGLFLISFLFAVVTTGGCALSDDVSSVCFTYEDFVALKITVILFVLISGLLFPFLMPYYGFKRVLNIVKDEVKSSKQSMERELSSIKEELKEFCKVIP
;
A
#
# COMPACT_ATOMS: atom_id res chain seq x y z
N MET A 1 0.42 16.82 39.71
CA MET A 1 1.21 15.80 38.98
C MET A 1 1.07 16.09 37.51
N LEU A 2 2.15 16.01 36.73
CA LEU A 2 2.13 16.27 35.28
C LEU A 2 2.16 14.93 34.54
N PHE A 3 1.26 14.72 33.57
CA PHE A 3 1.24 13.50 32.76
C PHE A 3 2.49 13.45 31.86
N LEU A 4 2.75 14.54 31.13
CA LEU A 4 3.93 14.67 30.27
C LEU A 4 5.17 15.12 31.04
N GLY A 5 5.05 16.00 32.03
CA GLY A 5 6.19 16.45 32.85
C GLY A 5 7.41 16.80 31.98
N GLY A 6 8.59 16.23 32.29
CA GLY A 6 9.81 16.45 31.49
C GLY A 6 9.79 15.98 30.03
N SER A 7 8.81 15.16 29.61
CA SER A 7 8.70 14.73 28.20
C SER A 7 7.81 15.64 27.35
N GLN A 8 7.19 16.67 27.95
CA GLN A 8 6.36 17.63 27.24
C GLN A 8 7.16 18.32 26.12
N THR A 9 8.40 18.71 26.41
CA THR A 9 9.34 19.27 25.43
C THR A 9 9.64 18.29 24.30
N PHE A 10 9.81 16.99 24.60
CA PHE A 10 10.09 15.98 23.59
C PHE A 10 8.91 15.78 22.63
N ILE A 11 7.68 15.70 23.16
CA ILE A 11 6.47 15.64 22.32
C ILE A 11 6.29 16.94 21.54
N GLY A 12 6.61 18.09 22.12
CA GLY A 12 6.58 19.38 21.41
C GLY A 12 7.54 19.43 20.22
N ILE A 13 8.75 18.90 20.38
CA ILE A 13 9.72 18.74 19.28
C ILE A 13 9.17 17.80 18.21
N LEU A 14 8.62 16.64 18.61
CA LEU A 14 8.00 15.69 17.68
C LEU A 14 6.84 16.32 16.90
N ALA A 15 5.95 17.04 17.57
CA ALA A 15 4.84 17.73 16.94
C ALA A 15 5.34 18.78 15.94
N SER A 16 6.39 19.54 16.29
CA SER A 16 7.00 20.53 15.41
C SER A 16 7.60 19.88 14.15
N LEU A 17 8.30 18.74 14.30
CA LEU A 17 8.80 17.97 13.16
C LEU A 17 7.67 17.42 12.29
N ILE A 18 6.59 16.93 12.90
CA ILE A 18 5.43 16.39 12.21
C ILE A 18 4.71 17.49 11.41
N VAL A 19 4.60 18.71 11.93
CA VAL A 19 3.98 19.84 11.20
C VAL A 19 4.67 20.06 9.84
N LEU A 20 6.00 19.93 9.78
CA LEU A 20 6.76 20.06 8.53
C LEU A 20 6.41 18.96 7.51
N CYS A 21 5.89 17.81 7.98
CA CYS A 21 5.47 16.68 7.16
C CYS A 21 4.00 16.72 6.71
N VAL A 22 3.20 17.69 7.19
CA VAL A 22 1.75 17.77 6.87
C VAL A 22 1.48 18.52 5.56
N ILE A 23 2.38 19.40 5.14
CA ILE A 23 2.20 20.21 3.92
C ILE A 23 2.84 19.47 2.74
N LEU A 24 2.11 19.29 1.64
CA LEU A 24 2.63 18.75 0.39
C LEU A 24 3.39 19.82 -0.39
N ASP A 25 4.56 20.21 0.11
CA ASP A 25 5.49 21.10 -0.58
C ASP A 25 6.92 20.58 -0.41
N LYS A 26 7.90 21.15 -1.12
CA LYS A 26 9.33 20.84 -0.99
C LYS A 26 9.86 20.96 0.44
N SER A 27 9.14 21.65 1.33
CA SER A 27 9.42 21.72 2.76
C SER A 27 9.20 20.40 3.50
N ASN A 28 8.40 19.49 2.95
CA ASN A 28 8.17 18.17 3.51
C ASN A 28 9.31 17.23 3.13
N PHE A 29 10.23 17.05 4.07
CA PHE A 29 11.43 16.24 3.86
C PHE A 29 11.09 14.78 3.53
N ILE A 30 10.04 14.20 4.12
CA ILE A 30 9.62 12.81 3.82
C ILE A 30 9.21 12.72 2.36
N HIS A 31 8.34 13.63 1.92
CA HIS A 31 7.88 13.66 0.53
C HIS A 31 9.01 13.94 -0.45
N SER A 32 9.87 14.93 -0.16
CA SER A 32 11.00 15.30 -1.03
C SER A 32 11.99 14.16 -1.22
N ILE A 33 12.36 13.46 -0.14
CA ILE A 33 13.30 12.33 -0.21
C ILE A 33 12.66 11.15 -0.95
N LEU A 34 11.39 10.85 -0.68
CA LEU A 34 10.68 9.76 -1.36
C LEU A 34 10.46 10.04 -2.85
N ASP A 35 10.21 11.29 -3.23
CA ASP A 35 10.10 11.70 -4.63
C ASP A 35 11.42 11.49 -5.38
N GLU A 36 12.55 11.89 -4.77
CA GLU A 36 13.88 11.67 -5.35
C GLU A 36 14.22 10.18 -5.47
N ILE A 37 13.93 9.39 -4.43
CA ILE A 37 14.12 7.92 -4.47
C ILE A 37 13.26 7.30 -5.57
N GLY A 38 11.98 7.71 -5.67
CA GLY A 38 11.07 7.23 -6.71
C GLY A 38 11.59 7.55 -8.12
N LYS A 39 12.11 8.75 -8.35
CA LYS A 39 12.72 9.16 -9.62
C LYS A 39 13.96 8.32 -9.97
N ARG A 40 14.87 8.11 -9.02
CA ARG A 40 16.05 7.27 -9.23
C ARG A 40 15.67 5.83 -9.60
N ILE A 41 14.66 5.28 -8.94
CA ILE A 41 14.18 3.92 -9.23
C ILE A 41 13.48 3.84 -10.58
N ASP A 42 12.71 4.86 -10.95
CA ASP A 42 12.08 4.97 -12.27
C ASP A 42 13.13 5.02 -13.40
N GLU A 43 14.19 5.80 -13.21
CA GLU A 43 15.36 5.85 -14.11
C GLU A 43 16.09 4.51 -14.19
N GLU A 44 16.28 3.83 -13.05
CA GLU A 44 16.91 2.51 -13.01
C GLU A 44 16.08 1.49 -13.80
N ILE A 45 14.75 1.49 -13.66
CA ILE A 45 13.85 0.61 -14.44
C ILE A 45 13.93 0.92 -15.93
N LYS A 46 13.93 2.21 -16.32
CA LYS A 46 14.12 2.61 -17.73
C LYS A 46 15.47 2.15 -18.28
N SER A 47 16.52 2.19 -17.46
CA SER A 47 17.85 1.72 -17.86
C SER A 47 17.90 0.20 -18.05
N LEU A 48 17.21 -0.55 -17.19
CA LEU A 48 17.08 -2.01 -17.28
C LEU A 48 16.32 -2.41 -18.55
N ASP A 49 15.21 -1.74 -18.86
CA ASP A 49 14.46 -1.95 -20.11
C ASP A 49 15.33 -1.70 -21.34
N LYS A 50 16.05 -0.57 -21.36
CA LYS A 50 16.97 -0.25 -22.44
C LYS A 50 18.08 -1.31 -22.58
N ALA A 51 18.62 -1.83 -21.49
CA ALA A 51 19.65 -2.86 -21.53
C ALA A 51 19.13 -4.20 -22.10
N VAL A 52 17.95 -4.66 -21.66
CA VAL A 52 17.31 -5.87 -22.25
C VAL A 52 17.02 -5.66 -23.74
N GLY A 53 16.48 -4.49 -24.08
CA GLY A 53 16.16 -4.10 -25.44
C GLY A 53 17.36 -3.72 -26.31
N PHE A 54 18.58 -3.62 -25.78
CA PHE A 54 19.79 -3.39 -26.58
C PHE A 54 20.63 -4.66 -26.70
N ASP A 55 20.84 -5.37 -25.60
CA ASP A 55 21.72 -6.55 -25.55
C ASP A 55 21.17 -7.71 -26.38
N VAL A 56 19.88 -8.01 -26.26
CA VAL A 56 19.31 -9.18 -26.94
C VAL A 56 18.85 -8.85 -28.35
N ILE A 57 18.48 -7.58 -28.55
CA ILE A 57 17.89 -7.10 -29.79
C ILE A 57 18.92 -6.81 -30.86
N ASN A 58 20.05 -6.18 -30.51
CA ASN A 58 21.07 -5.83 -31.49
C ASN A 58 22.00 -7.01 -31.84
N ASP A 59 21.95 -8.09 -31.08
CA ASP A 59 22.78 -9.26 -31.27
C ASP A 59 22.37 -10.09 -32.52
N VAL A 60 21.11 -9.97 -32.96
CA VAL A 60 20.60 -10.68 -34.16
C VAL A 60 20.91 -9.95 -35.45
N PRO A 61 20.66 -8.63 -35.62
CA PRO A 61 21.08 -7.90 -36.81
C PRO A 61 22.60 -7.87 -37.00
N ALA A 62 23.35 -8.00 -35.89
CA ALA A 62 24.79 -8.12 -35.93
C ALA A 62 25.28 -9.52 -36.36
N ASN A 63 24.45 -10.56 -36.22
CA ASN A 63 24.79 -11.94 -36.55
C ASN A 63 25.10 -12.08 -38.05
N SER A 64 26.21 -12.77 -38.37
CA SER A 64 26.64 -13.04 -39.74
C SER A 64 25.57 -13.76 -40.55
N ASP A 65 24.87 -14.70 -39.94
CA ASP A 65 23.88 -15.55 -40.63
C ASP A 65 22.63 -14.75 -41.01
N TYR A 66 22.24 -13.78 -40.20
CA TYR A 66 21.11 -12.89 -40.49
C TYR A 66 21.45 -11.90 -41.61
N LYS A 67 22.68 -11.36 -41.61
CA LYS A 67 23.18 -10.54 -42.73
C LYS A 67 23.24 -11.34 -44.04
N LEU A 68 23.60 -12.63 -43.94
CA LEU A 68 23.68 -13.53 -45.08
C LEU A 68 22.27 -13.82 -45.64
N LEU A 69 21.28 -14.07 -44.77
CA LEU A 69 19.87 -14.19 -45.16
C LEU A 69 19.36 -12.91 -45.83
N GLN A 70 19.61 -11.73 -45.27
CA GLN A 70 19.18 -10.46 -45.87
C GLN A 70 19.81 -10.22 -47.24
N ARG A 71 21.10 -10.54 -47.39
CA ARG A 71 21.80 -10.45 -48.67
C ARG A 71 21.20 -11.41 -49.69
N TYR A 72 20.95 -12.66 -49.30
CA TYR A 72 20.34 -13.67 -50.15
C TYR A 72 18.92 -13.29 -50.60
N ILE A 73 18.09 -12.75 -49.70
CA ILE A 73 16.76 -12.22 -50.05
C ILE A 73 16.86 -11.10 -51.09
N ASN A 74 17.84 -10.19 -50.96
CA ASN A 74 18.03 -9.10 -51.91
C ASN A 74 18.49 -9.60 -53.28
N GLU A 75 19.40 -10.58 -53.33
CA GLU A 75 19.86 -11.21 -54.56
C GLU A 75 18.71 -11.97 -55.25
N LEU A 76 17.95 -12.79 -54.51
CA LEU A 76 16.77 -13.49 -55.02
C LEU A 76 15.66 -12.55 -55.51
N ARG A 77 15.50 -11.36 -54.92
CA ARG A 77 14.52 -10.35 -55.37
C ARG A 77 14.82 -9.83 -56.78
N VAL A 78 16.09 -9.76 -57.14
CA VAL A 78 16.55 -9.32 -58.46
C VAL A 78 16.38 -10.47 -59.46
N GLU A 79 16.77 -11.68 -59.08
CA GLU A 79 16.68 -12.86 -59.95
C GLU A 79 15.26 -13.38 -60.18
N ALA A 80 14.37 -13.25 -59.19
CA ALA A 80 12.97 -13.66 -59.32
C ALA A 80 12.17 -12.82 -60.34
N LYS A 81 12.71 -11.66 -60.78
CA LYS A 81 12.14 -10.87 -61.89
C LYS A 81 12.40 -11.52 -63.25
N THR A 82 13.47 -12.31 -63.37
CA THR A 82 13.91 -12.93 -64.63
C THR A 82 13.73 -14.45 -64.65
N ARG A 83 13.68 -15.13 -63.48
CA ARG A 83 13.52 -16.59 -63.38
C ARG A 83 12.38 -16.97 -62.41
N PRO A 84 11.37 -17.73 -62.87
CA PRO A 84 10.22 -18.12 -62.04
C PRO A 84 10.57 -19.14 -60.95
N GLU A 85 11.61 -19.97 -61.14
CA GLU A 85 12.07 -20.96 -60.16
C GLU A 85 12.61 -20.29 -58.87
N CYS A 86 13.23 -19.11 -58.98
CA CYS A 86 13.74 -18.35 -57.85
C CYS A 86 12.61 -17.76 -56.97
N LYS A 87 11.36 -17.72 -57.45
CA LYS A 87 10.22 -17.18 -56.67
C LYS A 87 9.92 -18.05 -55.44
N GLN A 88 10.05 -19.37 -55.55
CA GLN A 88 9.70 -20.28 -54.45
C GLN A 88 10.74 -20.21 -53.31
N LEU A 89 12.02 -20.05 -53.67
CA LEU A 89 13.13 -19.79 -52.74
C LEU A 89 13.05 -18.40 -52.10
N LEU A 90 12.60 -17.38 -52.85
CA LEU A 90 12.36 -16.06 -52.30
C LEU A 90 11.23 -16.09 -51.25
N ILE A 91 10.14 -16.83 -51.51
CA ILE A 91 9.04 -16.98 -50.56
C ILE A 91 9.50 -17.65 -49.26
N SER A 92 10.32 -18.71 -49.33
CA SER A 92 10.82 -19.39 -48.12
C SER A 92 11.79 -18.52 -47.31
N ALA A 93 12.71 -17.81 -47.99
CA ALA A 93 13.64 -16.89 -47.32
C ALA A 93 12.91 -15.70 -46.67
N MET A 94 11.92 -15.11 -47.34
CA MET A 94 11.10 -14.04 -46.76
C MET A 94 10.21 -14.54 -45.62
N ALA A 95 9.70 -15.77 -45.68
CA ALA A 95 8.95 -16.37 -44.58
C ALA A 95 9.82 -16.53 -43.32
N MET A 96 11.10 -16.89 -43.49
CA MET A 96 12.04 -16.99 -42.38
C MET A 96 12.39 -15.63 -41.77
N ASP A 97 12.61 -14.60 -42.59
CA ASP A 97 12.82 -13.22 -42.11
C ASP A 97 11.58 -12.68 -41.38
N MET A 98 10.37 -12.91 -41.91
CA MET A 98 9.13 -12.53 -41.24
C MET A 98 8.92 -13.27 -39.92
N LYS A 99 9.25 -14.57 -39.84
CA LYS A 99 9.18 -15.34 -38.58
C LYS A 99 10.12 -14.73 -37.54
N LEU A 100 11.35 -14.38 -37.94
CA LEU A 100 12.34 -13.73 -37.09
C LEU A 100 11.86 -12.37 -36.56
N GLN A 101 11.34 -11.52 -37.44
CA GLN A 101 10.79 -10.21 -37.07
C GLN A 101 9.54 -10.33 -36.19
N ALA A 102 8.64 -11.28 -36.47
CA ALA A 102 7.43 -11.49 -35.69
C ALA A 102 7.74 -11.96 -34.26
N THR A 103 8.64 -12.94 -34.10
CA THR A 103 9.09 -13.38 -32.77
C THR A 103 9.75 -12.23 -32.02
N PHE A 104 10.53 -11.42 -32.72
CA PHE A 104 11.17 -10.25 -32.15
C PHE A 104 10.17 -9.20 -31.62
N ASP A 105 9.18 -8.83 -32.43
CA ASP A 105 8.14 -7.89 -32.06
C ASP A 105 7.25 -8.45 -30.93
N GLN A 106 6.99 -9.76 -30.93
CA GLN A 106 6.27 -10.45 -29.86
C GLN A 106 7.04 -10.42 -28.53
N LEU A 107 8.35 -10.66 -28.56
CA LEU A 107 9.21 -10.58 -27.37
C LEU A 107 9.27 -9.16 -26.82
N LYS A 108 9.44 -8.16 -27.69
CA LYS A 108 9.51 -6.74 -27.30
C LYS A 108 8.18 -6.23 -26.73
N SER A 109 7.07 -6.56 -27.38
CA SER A 109 5.74 -6.14 -26.94
C SER A 109 5.33 -6.84 -25.64
N GLY A 110 5.56 -8.15 -25.52
CA GLY A 110 5.19 -8.93 -24.33
C GLY A 110 5.89 -8.48 -23.05
N TYR A 111 7.16 -8.07 -23.15
CA TYR A 111 7.93 -7.54 -22.02
C TYR A 111 7.52 -6.11 -21.63
N SER A 112 7.48 -5.19 -22.60
CA SER A 112 7.23 -3.76 -22.35
C SER A 112 5.80 -3.49 -21.87
N SER A 113 4.79 -4.14 -22.46
CA SER A 113 3.39 -3.84 -22.14
C SER A 113 2.91 -4.52 -20.85
N LYS A 114 3.40 -5.74 -20.56
CA LYS A 114 2.86 -6.58 -19.49
C LYS A 114 3.47 -6.29 -18.12
N PHE A 115 4.68 -5.72 -18.06
CA PHE A 115 5.41 -5.55 -16.80
C PHE A 115 5.93 -4.14 -16.54
N LEU A 116 6.51 -3.47 -17.53
CA LEU A 116 7.10 -2.14 -17.36
C LEU A 116 6.05 -1.06 -17.10
N LYS A 117 4.97 -1.06 -17.89
CA LYS A 117 3.89 -0.10 -17.71
C LYS A 117 3.21 -0.21 -16.33
N PRO A 118 2.83 -1.41 -15.85
CA PRO A 118 2.35 -1.57 -14.47
C PRO A 118 3.37 -1.17 -13.38
N ALA A 119 4.67 -1.37 -13.63
CA ALA A 119 5.71 -0.98 -12.67
C ALA A 119 5.83 0.55 -12.55
N HIS A 120 5.81 1.27 -13.67
CA HIS A 120 5.79 2.74 -13.71
C HIS A 120 4.53 3.31 -13.06
N ASP A 121 3.36 2.75 -13.40
CA ASP A 121 2.08 3.16 -12.79
C ASP A 121 2.11 2.96 -11.26
N LEU A 122 2.76 1.89 -10.80
CA LEU A 122 2.90 1.61 -9.37
C LEU A 122 3.88 2.55 -8.67
N ILE A 123 4.99 2.93 -9.31
CA ILE A 123 5.92 3.95 -8.80
C ILE A 123 5.21 5.29 -8.67
N GLU A 124 4.49 5.73 -9.70
CA GLU A 124 3.74 6.98 -9.70
C GLU A 124 2.68 6.96 -8.58
N LYS A 125 2.00 5.82 -8.38
CA LYS A 125 1.05 5.62 -7.30
C LYS A 125 1.70 5.73 -5.91
N ILE A 126 2.90 5.16 -5.71
CA ILE A 126 3.63 5.28 -4.44
C ILE A 126 4.09 6.73 -4.22
N GLN A 127 4.62 7.40 -5.25
CA GLN A 127 5.03 8.81 -5.18
C GLN A 127 3.87 9.74 -4.82
N ARG A 128 2.68 9.49 -5.38
CA ARG A 128 1.47 10.28 -5.12
C ARG A 128 0.62 9.78 -3.95
N SER A 129 1.11 8.80 -3.19
CA SER A 129 0.36 8.25 -2.06
C SER A 129 0.13 9.32 -0.99
N LYS A 130 -1.14 9.66 -0.77
CA LYS A 130 -1.55 10.67 0.21
C LYS A 130 -1.37 10.18 1.65
N GLU A 131 -1.23 8.87 1.84
CA GLU A 131 -0.94 8.19 3.10
C GLU A 131 0.33 8.74 3.77
N GLN A 132 1.30 9.22 2.97
CA GLN A 132 2.54 9.86 3.46
C GLN A 132 2.29 11.15 4.24
N VAL A 133 1.18 11.83 3.97
CA VAL A 133 0.83 13.15 4.51
C VAL A 133 -0.27 13.03 5.55
N ILE A 134 -1.20 12.11 5.29
CA ILE A 134 -2.33 11.77 6.14
C ILE A 134 -1.86 11.20 7.49
N ALA A 135 -0.78 10.40 7.49
CA ALA A 135 -0.22 9.82 8.71
C ALA A 135 0.40 10.86 9.65
N PRO A 136 1.30 11.75 9.19
CA PRO A 136 1.75 12.91 9.96
C PRO A 136 0.59 13.78 10.46
N LEU A 137 -0.41 14.07 9.62
CA LEU A 137 -1.56 14.89 10.04
C LEU A 137 -2.33 14.23 11.20
N TYR A 138 -2.57 12.93 11.14
CA TYR A 138 -3.21 12.20 12.22
C TYR A 138 -2.36 12.25 13.50
N ALA A 139 -1.05 12.03 13.39
CA ALA A 139 -0.13 12.11 14.52
C ALA A 139 -0.09 13.52 15.14
N LEU A 140 -0.23 14.58 14.34
CA LEU A 140 -0.33 15.95 14.82
C LEU A 140 -1.61 16.17 15.66
N LEU A 141 -2.76 15.76 15.13
CA LEU A 141 -4.05 15.84 15.85
C LEU A 141 -4.01 15.03 17.15
N PHE A 142 -3.34 13.88 17.10
CA PHE A 142 -3.11 13.03 18.26
C PHE A 142 -2.23 13.74 19.31
N CYS A 143 -1.14 14.39 18.90
CA CYS A 143 -0.30 15.20 19.80
C CYS A 143 -1.11 16.33 20.47
N LEU A 144 -1.94 17.05 19.70
CA LEU A 144 -2.80 18.11 20.25
C LEU A 144 -3.76 17.55 21.30
N THR A 145 -4.34 16.37 21.05
CA THR A 145 -5.22 15.70 22.02
C THR A 145 -4.46 15.35 23.30
N VAL A 146 -3.24 14.84 23.18
CA VAL A 146 -2.37 14.51 24.32
C VAL A 146 -2.02 15.76 25.14
N PHE A 147 -1.74 16.90 24.49
CA PHE A 147 -1.51 18.17 25.18
C PHE A 147 -2.76 18.66 25.92
N ILE A 148 -3.94 18.61 25.29
CA ILE A 148 -5.20 18.98 25.93
C ILE A 148 -5.45 18.09 27.17
N CYS A 149 -5.20 16.79 27.05
CA CYS A 149 -5.32 15.86 28.17
C CYS A 149 -4.35 16.17 29.32
N ASP A 150 -3.09 16.53 29.01
CA ASP A 150 -2.10 16.94 30.02
C ASP A 150 -2.58 18.19 30.79
N GLU A 151 -3.10 19.20 30.09
CA GLU A 151 -3.66 20.41 30.71
C GLU A 151 -4.91 20.12 31.57
N ILE A 152 -5.78 19.18 31.14
CA ILE A 152 -6.96 18.78 31.91
C ILE A 152 -6.56 18.11 33.23
N VAL A 153 -5.54 17.23 33.21
CA VAL A 153 -5.03 16.56 34.42
C VAL A 153 -4.44 17.56 35.42
N VAL A 154 -3.83 18.64 34.92
CA VAL A 154 -3.27 19.70 35.78
C VAL A 154 -4.35 20.65 36.29
N GLY A 155 -5.30 21.05 35.43
CA GLY A 155 -6.28 22.09 35.70
C GLY A 155 -7.53 21.64 36.45
N VAL A 156 -7.85 20.34 36.45
CA VAL A 156 -9.09 19.82 37.04
C VAL A 156 -8.82 18.64 37.98
N ALA A 157 -9.04 18.85 39.27
CA ALA A 157 -8.87 17.80 40.28
C ALA A 157 -9.81 16.61 40.05
N GLY A 158 -9.30 15.39 40.21
CA GLY A 158 -10.09 14.14 40.12
C GLY A 158 -10.38 13.65 38.70
N THR A 159 -9.80 14.26 37.66
CA THR A 159 -9.96 13.82 36.25
C THR A 159 -8.89 12.85 35.78
N SER A 160 -7.91 12.55 36.64
CA SER A 160 -6.74 11.75 36.33
C SER A 160 -7.08 10.37 35.73
N ASP A 161 -7.96 9.64 36.39
CA ASP A 161 -8.26 8.24 36.07
C ASP A 161 -9.09 8.15 34.78
N PHE A 162 -9.92 9.18 34.55
CA PHE A 162 -10.64 9.38 33.30
C PHE A 162 -9.68 9.60 32.13
N VAL A 163 -8.71 10.51 32.28
CA VAL A 163 -7.76 10.84 31.21
C VAL A 163 -6.85 9.66 30.88
N VAL A 164 -6.38 8.91 31.88
CA VAL A 164 -5.57 7.70 31.68
C VAL A 164 -6.38 6.65 30.91
N SER A 165 -7.63 6.40 31.32
CA SER A 165 -8.51 5.45 30.64
C SER A 165 -8.77 5.86 29.20
N PHE A 166 -9.13 7.13 28.98
CA PHE A 166 -9.36 7.71 27.65
C PHE A 166 -8.15 7.54 26.74
N LEU A 167 -6.98 7.99 27.17
CA LEU A 167 -5.76 7.95 26.37
C LEU A 167 -5.32 6.52 26.07
N THR A 168 -5.43 5.60 27.03
CA THR A 168 -5.06 4.19 26.83
C THR A 168 -5.87 3.55 25.70
N ILE A 169 -7.20 3.75 25.72
CA ILE A 169 -8.09 3.21 24.70
C ILE A 169 -7.89 3.92 23.38
N PHE A 170 -7.71 5.24 23.41
CA PHE A 170 -7.49 6.04 22.21
C PHE A 170 -6.20 5.65 21.48
N VAL A 171 -5.09 5.47 22.21
CA VAL A 171 -3.82 4.96 21.67
C VAL A 171 -4.02 3.58 21.05
N ALA A 172 -4.69 2.66 21.76
CA ALA A 172 -4.90 1.29 21.30
C ALA A 172 -5.70 1.23 19.98
N PHE A 173 -6.84 1.93 19.92
CA PHE A 173 -7.64 1.97 18.69
C PHE A 173 -6.95 2.69 17.54
N SER A 174 -6.23 3.78 17.84
CA SER A 174 -5.41 4.49 16.84
C SER A 174 -4.32 3.59 16.26
N GLY A 175 -3.65 2.80 17.10
CA GLY A 175 -2.66 1.81 16.69
C GLY A 175 -3.24 0.74 15.77
N ILE A 176 -4.37 0.13 16.14
CA ILE A 176 -5.05 -0.89 15.33
C ILE A 176 -5.46 -0.31 13.97
N PHE A 177 -6.03 0.90 13.94
CA PHE A 177 -6.42 1.58 12.72
C PHE A 177 -5.23 1.75 11.77
N TRP A 178 -4.11 2.27 12.27
CA TRP A 178 -2.92 2.50 11.46
C TRP A 178 -2.25 1.20 10.97
N LEU A 179 -2.23 0.14 11.79
CA LEU A 179 -1.76 -1.17 11.34
C LEU A 179 -2.61 -1.71 10.17
N MET A 180 -3.94 -1.53 10.21
CA MET A 180 -4.80 -1.90 9.09
C MET A 180 -4.54 -1.06 7.85
N MET A 181 -4.33 0.26 8.01
CA MET A 181 -4.02 1.16 6.90
C MET A 181 -2.73 0.75 6.18
N TRP A 182 -1.64 0.49 6.92
CA TRP A 182 -0.38 0.04 6.32
C TRP A 182 -0.49 -1.34 5.67
N LYS A 183 -1.29 -2.25 6.25
CA LYS A 183 -1.58 -3.55 5.63
C LYS A 183 -2.30 -3.40 4.29
N ILE A 184 -3.24 -2.47 4.17
CA ILE A 184 -3.94 -2.17 2.91
C ILE A 184 -2.96 -1.59 1.90
N PHE A 185 -2.15 -0.62 2.31
CA PHE A 185 -1.11 -0.01 1.46
C PHE A 185 -0.20 -1.07 0.81
N PHE A 186 0.33 -2.03 1.59
CA PHE A 186 1.17 -3.10 1.03
C PHE A 186 0.44 -4.11 0.14
N ARG A 187 -0.84 -4.36 0.41
CA ARG A 187 -1.65 -5.24 -0.44
C ARG A 187 -1.85 -4.61 -1.81
N ASP A 188 -2.05 -3.30 -1.84
CA ASP A 188 -2.30 -2.53 -3.05
C ASP A 188 -1.01 -2.23 -3.85
N ILE A 189 0.17 -2.50 -3.25
CA ILE A 189 1.47 -2.64 -3.92
C ILE A 189 1.67 -4.11 -4.32
N ARG A 190 0.91 -4.54 -5.33
CA ARG A 190 1.13 -5.79 -6.07
C ARG A 190 1.05 -5.48 -7.56
N ILE A 191 2.03 -5.93 -8.32
CA ILE A 191 1.98 -5.92 -9.79
C ILE A 191 0.99 -7.03 -10.17
N GLU A 192 -0.21 -6.66 -10.60
CA GLU A 192 -1.17 -7.61 -11.15
C GLU A 192 -0.76 -7.89 -12.60
N THR A 193 -0.16 -9.06 -12.85
CA THR A 193 0.00 -9.60 -14.20
C THR A 193 -1.37 -9.92 -14.81
N GLU A 194 -1.56 -9.59 -16.09
CA GLU A 194 -2.85 -9.58 -16.81
C GLU A 194 -3.69 -10.88 -16.81
N GLU A 195 -3.22 -11.99 -16.23
CA GLU A 195 -4.06 -13.18 -16.00
C GLU A 195 -5.16 -12.98 -14.92
N GLY A 196 -5.17 -11.80 -14.28
CA GLY A 196 -6.06 -11.45 -13.17
C GLY A 196 -7.45 -10.89 -13.50
N SER A 197 -7.98 -11.01 -14.73
CA SER A 197 -9.37 -10.54 -15.01
C SER A 197 -10.43 -11.28 -14.16
N SER A 198 -10.16 -12.56 -13.85
CA SER A 198 -10.87 -13.38 -12.87
C SER A 198 -10.77 -12.84 -11.42
N GLN A 199 -9.71 -12.10 -11.11
CA GLN A 199 -9.44 -11.56 -9.78
C GLN A 199 -10.32 -10.34 -9.47
N LYS A 200 -10.60 -9.45 -10.44
CA LYS A 200 -11.53 -8.33 -10.23
C LYS A 200 -12.94 -8.82 -9.84
N THR A 201 -13.43 -9.87 -10.49
CA THR A 201 -14.72 -10.49 -10.19
C THR A 201 -14.70 -11.25 -8.86
N LYS A 202 -13.64 -12.00 -8.54
CA LYS A 202 -13.46 -12.65 -7.23
C LYS A 202 -13.29 -11.65 -6.08
N VAL A 203 -12.64 -10.51 -6.32
CA VAL A 203 -12.47 -9.42 -5.34
C VAL A 203 -13.83 -8.75 -5.12
N PHE A 204 -14.64 -8.53 -6.16
CA PHE A 204 -15.99 -8.02 -6.01
C PHE A 204 -16.90 -8.98 -5.24
N VAL A 205 -16.89 -10.27 -5.58
CA VAL A 205 -17.68 -11.32 -4.89
C VAL A 205 -17.22 -11.50 -3.44
N SER A 206 -15.91 -11.54 -3.16
CA SER A 206 -15.41 -11.60 -1.77
C SER A 206 -15.64 -10.30 -0.98
N ARG A 207 -15.71 -9.14 -1.64
CA ARG A 207 -16.09 -7.85 -1.02
C ARG A 207 -17.58 -7.82 -0.70
N TRP A 208 -18.42 -8.35 -1.58
CA TRP A 208 -19.87 -8.47 -1.39
C TRP A 208 -20.22 -9.48 -0.28
N ILE A 209 -19.54 -10.62 -0.24
CA ILE A 209 -19.66 -11.63 0.82
C ILE A 209 -19.17 -11.07 2.16
N ARG A 210 -18.03 -10.38 2.21
CA ARG A 210 -17.54 -9.73 3.45
C ARG A 210 -18.47 -8.64 3.97
N TRP A 211 -19.14 -7.90 3.08
CA TRP A 211 -20.14 -6.91 3.46
C TRP A 211 -21.35 -7.57 4.11
N LYS A 212 -21.88 -8.66 3.54
CA LYS A 212 -22.97 -9.43 4.16
C LYS A 212 -22.56 -10.05 5.50
N TRP A 213 -21.37 -10.65 5.57
CA TRP A 213 -20.84 -11.19 6.83
C TRP A 213 -20.62 -10.12 7.88
N MET A 214 -20.20 -8.90 7.52
CA MET A 214 -20.12 -7.79 8.47
C MET A 214 -21.52 -7.33 8.91
N CYS A 215 -22.46 -7.13 7.99
CA CYS A 215 -23.84 -6.78 8.35
C CYS A 215 -24.56 -7.85 9.17
N PHE A 216 -24.07 -9.10 9.19
CA PHE A 216 -24.57 -10.18 10.05
C PHE A 216 -23.78 -10.32 11.36
N ALA A 217 -22.45 -10.26 11.29
CA ALA A 217 -21.55 -10.42 12.43
C ALA A 217 -21.59 -9.22 13.37
N PHE A 218 -21.82 -7.99 12.89
CA PHE A 218 -21.92 -6.81 13.75
C PHE A 218 -23.20 -6.81 14.60
N PRO A 219 -24.40 -7.06 14.06
CA PRO A 219 -25.60 -7.25 14.86
C PRO A 219 -25.53 -8.48 15.75
N MET A 220 -24.93 -9.59 15.28
CA MET A 220 -24.73 -10.77 16.12
C MET A 220 -23.77 -10.50 17.28
N PHE A 221 -22.64 -9.84 17.04
CA PHE A 221 -21.68 -9.45 18.08
C PHE A 221 -22.32 -8.47 19.08
N TYR A 222 -23.07 -7.47 18.58
CA TYR A 222 -23.84 -6.56 19.42
C TYR A 222 -24.92 -7.29 20.25
N ALA A 223 -25.62 -8.25 19.65
CA ALA A 223 -26.59 -9.10 20.34
C ALA A 223 -25.94 -10.02 21.37
N THR A 224 -24.73 -10.54 21.09
CA THR A 224 -23.93 -11.33 22.04
C THR A 224 -23.43 -10.47 23.19
N CYS A 225 -23.01 -9.23 22.95
CA CYS A 225 -22.64 -8.27 23.99
C CYS A 225 -23.86 -7.87 24.85
N LEU A 226 -25.02 -7.64 24.23
CA LEU A 226 -26.29 -7.42 24.94
C LEU A 226 -26.68 -8.64 25.77
N PHE A 227 -26.53 -9.85 25.24
CA PHE A 227 -26.78 -11.10 25.95
C PHE A 227 -25.84 -11.27 27.14
N LEU A 228 -24.53 -11.06 26.96
CA LEU A 228 -23.54 -11.07 28.04
C LEU A 228 -23.83 -9.99 29.10
N SER A 229 -24.37 -8.83 28.71
CA SER A 229 -24.77 -7.79 29.66
C SER A 229 -25.96 -8.20 30.54
N THR A 230 -26.77 -9.19 30.14
CA THR A 230 -27.91 -9.65 30.96
C THR A 230 -27.48 -10.28 32.29
N PHE A 231 -26.25 -10.79 32.37
CA PHE A 231 -25.63 -11.37 33.57
C PHE A 231 -25.18 -10.34 34.62
N ILE A 232 -25.17 -9.04 34.27
CA ILE A 232 -24.87 -7.96 35.22
C ILE A 232 -26.19 -7.52 35.89
N PRO A 233 -26.35 -7.53 37.21
CA PRO A 233 -27.65 -7.27 37.85
C PRO A 233 -28.13 -5.81 37.75
N ILE A 234 -27.25 -4.86 37.38
CA ILE A 234 -27.52 -3.42 37.41
C ILE A 234 -28.03 -2.93 36.04
N ILE A 235 -29.31 -2.53 35.96
CA ILE A 235 -30.00 -2.11 34.72
C ILE A 235 -29.29 -0.91 34.04
N TRP A 236 -28.79 0.06 34.81
CA TRP A 236 -28.08 1.22 34.27
C TRP A 236 -26.73 0.86 33.63
N ALA A 237 -26.01 -0.13 34.18
CA ALA A 237 -24.78 -0.64 33.60
C ALA A 237 -25.03 -1.38 32.27
N LYS A 238 -26.17 -2.07 32.13
CA LYS A 238 -26.59 -2.69 30.85
C LYS A 238 -26.82 -1.66 29.76
N CYS A 239 -27.56 -0.59 30.09
CA CYS A 239 -27.79 0.52 29.16
C CYS A 239 -26.49 1.23 28.79
N LEU A 240 -25.57 1.43 29.74
CA LEU A 240 -24.26 2.03 29.49
C LEU A 240 -23.39 1.18 28.55
N ILE A 241 -23.26 -0.13 28.81
CA ILE A 241 -22.47 -1.06 27.98
C ILE A 241 -23.06 -1.20 26.57
N SER A 242 -24.39 -1.24 26.47
CA SER A 242 -25.10 -1.24 25.18
C SER A 242 -24.85 0.05 24.41
N PHE A 243 -24.80 1.21 25.07
CA PHE A 243 -24.52 2.50 24.44
C PHE A 243 -23.05 2.65 24.03
N THR A 244 -22.10 2.23 24.87
CA THR A 244 -20.67 2.32 24.58
C THR A 244 -20.17 1.34 23.57
N ILE A 245 -20.84 0.21 23.36
CA ILE A 245 -20.49 -0.71 22.28
C ILE A 245 -21.31 -0.38 21.03
N GLY A 246 -22.58 0.01 21.19
CA GLY A 246 -23.50 0.30 20.10
C GLY A 246 -23.18 1.56 19.31
N ILE A 247 -22.92 2.69 19.97
CA ILE A 247 -22.61 3.95 19.28
C ILE A 247 -21.32 3.84 18.45
N PRO A 248 -20.20 3.29 18.97
CA PRO A 248 -18.99 3.09 18.17
C PRO A 248 -19.18 2.19 16.97
N ILE A 249 -19.97 1.12 17.11
CA ILE A 249 -20.27 0.20 16.01
C ILE A 249 -21.13 0.90 14.95
N CYS A 250 -22.14 1.68 15.36
CA CYS A 250 -22.98 2.47 14.45
C CYS A 250 -22.20 3.59 13.76
N VAL A 251 -21.31 4.28 14.47
CA VAL A 251 -20.43 5.31 13.92
C VAL A 251 -19.41 4.70 12.95
N MET A 252 -18.75 3.59 13.31
CA MET A 252 -17.85 2.86 12.41
C MET A 252 -18.58 2.33 11.17
N ALA A 253 -19.79 1.79 11.33
CA ALA A 253 -20.62 1.33 10.21
C ALA A 253 -21.05 2.50 9.31
N TRP A 254 -21.43 3.64 9.88
CA TRP A 254 -21.82 4.85 9.15
C TRP A 254 -20.62 5.49 8.42
N LEU A 255 -19.48 5.63 9.09
CA LEU A 255 -18.23 6.13 8.52
C LEU A 255 -17.76 5.26 7.35
N LYS A 256 -17.86 3.93 7.50
CA LYS A 256 -17.47 2.97 6.46
C LYS A 256 -18.49 2.87 5.33
N ALA A 257 -19.78 3.10 5.59
CA ALA A 257 -20.82 3.20 4.57
C ALA A 257 -20.66 4.49 3.73
N LYS A 258 -20.31 5.62 4.37
CA LYS A 258 -20.07 6.89 3.69
C LYS A 258 -18.73 6.90 2.93
N SER A 259 -17.71 6.21 3.43
CA SER A 259 -16.44 6.01 2.70
C SER A 259 -16.55 5.01 1.54
N HIS A 260 -17.67 4.28 1.43
CA HIS A 260 -17.84 3.20 0.45
C HIS A 260 -18.15 3.72 -0.97
N TYR A 261 -18.47 5.01 -1.12
CA TYR A 261 -18.82 5.61 -2.41
C TYR A 261 -17.61 6.16 -3.20
N GLU A 262 -16.46 6.36 -2.56
CA GLU A 262 -15.27 6.94 -3.20
C GLU A 262 -13.98 6.23 -2.77
N PHE A 263 -13.88 4.92 -3.00
CA PHE A 263 -12.60 4.25 -2.91
C PHE A 263 -11.77 4.54 -4.16
N GLY A 264 -11.01 5.62 -4.08
CA GLY A 264 -10.02 6.03 -5.08
C GLY A 264 -9.16 7.22 -4.64
N PHE A 265 -9.65 8.05 -3.74
CA PHE A 265 -8.92 9.23 -3.27
C PHE A 265 -8.99 9.34 -1.75
N TYR A 266 -7.91 8.96 -1.07
CA TYR A 266 -7.73 9.26 0.35
C TYR A 266 -7.69 10.78 0.54
N THR A 267 -8.80 11.39 0.96
CA THR A 267 -8.91 12.83 1.22
C THR A 267 -8.67 13.13 2.69
N TYR A 268 -8.21 14.35 3.00
CA TYR A 268 -8.04 14.84 4.38
C TYR A 268 -9.30 14.62 5.25
N GLU A 269 -10.49 14.75 4.65
CA GLU A 269 -11.76 14.48 5.31
C GLU A 269 -11.88 13.08 5.90
N TYR A 270 -11.32 12.06 5.23
CA TYR A 270 -11.38 10.68 5.71
C TYR A 270 -10.66 10.53 7.05
N VAL A 271 -9.51 11.20 7.19
CA VAL A 271 -8.67 11.23 8.40
C VAL A 271 -9.43 11.89 9.54
N PHE A 272 -9.99 13.08 9.31
CA PHE A 272 -10.75 13.80 10.33
C PHE A 272 -11.98 13.02 10.79
N LYS A 273 -12.69 12.37 9.87
CA LYS A 273 -13.85 11.53 10.18
C LYS A 273 -13.49 10.33 11.06
N HIS A 274 -12.41 9.61 10.73
CA HIS A 274 -11.96 8.46 11.51
C HIS A 274 -11.32 8.87 12.84
N PHE A 275 -10.54 9.95 12.84
CA PHE A 275 -9.98 10.54 14.06
C PHE A 275 -11.09 10.95 15.03
N GLY A 276 -12.06 11.75 14.57
CA GLY A 276 -13.20 12.18 15.39
C GLY A 276 -14.07 11.02 15.86
N GLY A 277 -14.28 10.01 15.01
CA GLY A 277 -14.95 8.76 15.38
C GLY A 277 -14.22 8.04 16.51
N LEU A 278 -12.93 7.74 16.35
CA LEU A 278 -12.13 7.06 17.37
C LEU A 278 -12.03 7.87 18.67
N PHE A 279 -11.87 9.19 18.57
CA PHE A 279 -11.87 10.10 19.72
C PHE A 279 -13.18 9.98 20.51
N LEU A 280 -14.33 10.09 19.84
CA LEU A 280 -15.64 10.00 20.49
C LEU A 280 -15.86 8.63 21.13
N ILE A 281 -15.45 7.56 20.46
CA ILE A 281 -15.56 6.19 20.96
C ILE A 281 -14.75 6.01 22.23
N SER A 282 -13.48 6.44 22.22
CA SER A 282 -12.61 6.37 23.38
C SER A 282 -13.11 7.23 24.53
N PHE A 283 -13.66 8.42 24.23
CA PHE A 283 -14.25 9.31 25.21
C PHE A 283 -15.47 8.68 25.89
N LEU A 284 -16.42 8.16 25.11
CA LEU A 284 -17.62 7.48 25.63
C LEU A 284 -17.25 6.26 26.48
N PHE A 285 -16.26 5.48 26.04
CA PHE A 285 -15.78 4.34 26.82
C PHE A 285 -15.19 4.79 28.15
N ALA A 286 -14.35 5.83 28.15
CA ALA A 286 -13.77 6.38 29.38
C ALA A 286 -14.83 6.91 30.35
N VAL A 287 -15.88 7.58 29.83
CA VAL A 287 -17.00 8.07 30.66
C VAL A 287 -17.70 6.91 31.36
N VAL A 288 -17.89 5.81 30.64
CA VAL A 288 -18.58 4.62 31.16
C VAL A 288 -17.72 3.83 32.14
N THR A 289 -16.43 3.68 31.89
CA THR A 289 -15.54 3.03 32.85
C THR A 289 -15.43 3.85 34.14
N THR A 290 -15.14 5.15 34.03
CA THR A 290 -14.99 6.02 35.21
C THR A 290 -16.31 6.23 35.94
N GLY A 291 -17.42 6.43 35.21
CA GLY A 291 -18.76 6.54 35.81
C GLY A 291 -19.25 5.24 36.44
N GLY A 292 -18.89 4.09 35.87
CA GLY A 292 -19.16 2.77 36.45
C GLY A 292 -18.37 2.51 37.75
N CYS A 293 -17.10 2.93 37.79
CA CYS A 293 -16.25 2.88 38.99
C CYS A 293 -16.80 3.76 40.14
N ALA A 294 -17.57 4.83 39.84
CA ALA A 294 -18.25 5.63 40.87
C ALA A 294 -19.53 4.99 41.44
N LEU A 295 -20.08 3.95 40.79
CA LEU A 295 -21.35 3.33 41.14
C LEU A 295 -21.20 1.94 41.80
N SER A 296 -20.05 1.28 41.64
CA SER A 296 -19.78 -0.01 42.26
C SER A 296 -18.27 -0.27 42.39
N ASP A 297 -17.84 -0.66 43.59
CA ASP A 297 -16.44 -1.00 43.89
C ASP A 297 -15.93 -2.22 43.09
N ASP A 298 -16.82 -3.11 42.62
CA ASP A 298 -16.44 -4.26 41.80
C ASP A 298 -15.89 -3.85 40.41
N VAL A 299 -16.29 -2.68 39.91
CA VAL A 299 -15.86 -2.15 38.59
C VAL A 299 -14.48 -1.51 38.66
N SER A 300 -13.99 -1.16 39.87
CA SER A 300 -12.66 -0.58 40.09
C SER A 300 -11.53 -1.46 39.55
N SER A 301 -11.73 -2.79 39.53
CA SER A 301 -10.78 -3.78 39.00
C SER A 301 -10.58 -3.72 37.47
N VAL A 302 -11.50 -3.07 36.74
CA VAL A 302 -11.46 -2.91 35.27
C VAL A 302 -10.93 -1.52 34.88
N CYS A 303 -10.98 -0.54 35.79
CA CYS A 303 -10.41 0.78 35.58
C CYS A 303 -8.87 0.72 35.59
N PHE A 304 -8.21 1.35 34.61
CA PHE A 304 -6.76 1.48 34.63
C PHE A 304 -6.37 2.41 35.78
N THR A 305 -5.84 1.85 36.85
CA THR A 305 -5.40 2.61 38.02
C THR A 305 -4.19 3.47 37.67
N TYR A 306 -4.18 4.65 38.26
CA TYR A 306 -3.29 5.78 37.99
C TYR A 306 -1.78 5.52 38.28
N GLU A 307 -1.39 4.36 38.81
CA GLU A 307 -0.04 4.14 39.34
C GLU A 307 1.06 4.02 38.27
N ASP A 308 0.75 3.66 37.01
CA ASP A 308 1.76 3.38 35.97
C ASP A 308 1.69 4.28 34.72
N PHE A 309 1.93 5.58 34.90
CA PHE A 309 2.04 6.55 33.79
C PHE A 309 3.11 6.24 32.76
N VAL A 310 4.18 5.58 33.18
CA VAL A 310 5.39 5.41 32.36
C VAL A 310 5.08 4.61 31.10
N ALA A 311 4.31 3.52 31.22
CA ALA A 311 3.96 2.67 30.10
C ALA A 311 3.07 3.39 29.07
N LEU A 312 2.03 4.09 29.53
CA LEU A 312 1.13 4.85 28.66
C LEU A 312 1.90 5.96 27.92
N LYS A 313 2.76 6.68 28.65
CA LYS A 313 3.59 7.75 28.11
C LYS A 313 4.57 7.27 27.06
N ILE A 314 5.26 6.16 27.31
CA ILE A 314 6.13 5.51 26.31
C ILE A 314 5.30 5.09 25.09
N THR A 315 4.12 4.53 25.29
CA THR A 315 3.25 4.07 24.18
C THR A 315 2.77 5.25 23.32
N VAL A 316 2.37 6.37 23.93
CA VAL A 316 2.02 7.62 23.26
C VAL A 316 3.19 8.13 22.42
N ILE A 317 4.39 8.20 23.01
CA ILE A 317 5.60 8.65 22.33
C ILE A 317 5.94 7.74 21.14
N LEU A 318 5.93 6.43 21.36
CA LEU A 318 6.19 5.44 20.31
C LEU A 318 5.17 5.54 19.19
N PHE A 319 3.88 5.70 19.52
CA PHE A 319 2.84 5.86 18.52
C PHE A 319 3.06 7.10 17.64
N VAL A 320 3.38 8.24 18.24
CA VAL A 320 3.66 9.49 17.54
C VAL A 320 4.90 9.35 16.64
N LEU A 321 5.98 8.76 17.16
CA LEU A 321 7.21 8.55 16.41
C LEU A 321 7.01 7.60 15.22
N ILE A 322 6.38 6.46 15.48
CA ILE A 322 6.18 5.40 14.49
C ILE A 322 5.20 5.87 13.41
N SER A 323 4.02 6.35 13.82
CA SER A 323 2.95 6.70 12.88
C SER A 323 3.17 8.05 12.22
N GLY A 324 3.80 9.00 12.91
CA GLY A 324 4.01 10.36 12.41
C GLY A 324 5.27 10.55 11.57
N LEU A 325 6.32 9.76 11.81
CA LEU A 325 7.62 9.97 11.14
C LEU A 325 8.16 8.69 10.48
N LEU A 326 8.28 7.58 11.21
CA LEU A 326 8.97 6.39 10.69
C LEU A 326 8.18 5.68 9.59
N PHE A 327 6.91 5.32 9.81
CA PHE A 327 6.12 4.58 8.84
C PHE A 327 5.76 5.37 7.58
N PRO A 328 5.44 6.68 7.65
CA PRO A 328 5.24 7.51 6.46
C PRO A 328 6.45 7.52 5.51
N PHE A 329 7.67 7.32 6.03
CA PHE A 329 8.88 7.19 5.24
C PHE A 329 9.19 5.73 4.84
N LEU A 330 9.25 4.83 5.82
CA LEU A 330 9.70 3.46 5.62
C LEU A 330 8.76 2.65 4.74
N MET A 331 7.45 2.80 4.88
CA MET A 331 6.51 1.96 4.14
C MET A 331 6.54 2.24 2.63
N PRO A 332 6.49 3.51 2.15
CA PRO A 332 6.71 3.82 0.74
C PRO A 332 8.10 3.40 0.24
N TYR A 333 9.15 3.61 1.04
CA TYR A 333 10.50 3.19 0.70
C TYR A 333 10.59 1.67 0.44
N TYR A 334 10.05 0.85 1.35
CA TYR A 334 9.94 -0.60 1.16
C TYR A 334 9.09 -0.95 -0.06
N GLY A 335 8.02 -0.18 -0.32
CA GLY A 335 7.20 -0.27 -1.52
C GLY A 335 8.05 -0.13 -2.79
N PHE A 336 8.81 0.96 -2.91
CA PHE A 336 9.68 1.19 -4.05
C PHE A 336 10.74 0.09 -4.24
N LYS A 337 11.42 -0.31 -3.16
CA LYS A 337 12.43 -1.38 -3.21
C LYS A 337 11.83 -2.71 -3.66
N ARG A 338 10.60 -3.01 -3.24
CA ARG A 338 9.88 -4.21 -3.66
C ARG A 338 9.56 -4.18 -5.16
N VAL A 339 9.09 -3.04 -5.68
CA VAL A 339 8.85 -2.87 -7.12
C VAL A 339 10.14 -3.10 -7.92
N LEU A 340 11.23 -2.46 -7.51
CA LEU A 340 12.53 -2.61 -8.17
C LEU A 340 13.00 -4.07 -8.19
N ASN A 341 12.89 -4.79 -7.07
CA ASN A 341 13.28 -6.20 -7.01
C ASN A 341 12.43 -7.07 -7.94
N ILE A 342 11.10 -6.88 -7.97
CA ILE A 342 10.22 -7.63 -8.87
C ILE A 342 10.61 -7.35 -10.33
N VAL A 343 10.85 -6.09 -10.69
CA VAL A 343 11.27 -5.73 -12.05
C VAL A 343 12.63 -6.37 -12.38
N LYS A 344 13.60 -6.36 -11.46
CA LYS A 344 14.91 -7.00 -11.68
C LYS A 344 14.80 -8.51 -11.90
N ASP A 345 13.98 -9.20 -11.11
CA ASP A 345 13.76 -10.63 -11.25
C ASP A 345 13.08 -10.96 -12.59
N GLU A 346 12.09 -10.16 -12.99
CA GLU A 346 11.36 -10.33 -14.25
C GLU A 346 12.24 -10.01 -15.47
N VAL A 347 13.04 -8.93 -15.40
CA VAL A 347 14.07 -8.58 -16.39
C VAL A 347 15.00 -9.77 -16.61
N LYS A 348 15.49 -10.37 -15.52
CA LYS A 348 16.41 -11.50 -15.57
C LYS A 348 15.76 -12.74 -16.19
N SER A 349 14.55 -13.07 -15.75
CA SER A 349 13.75 -14.18 -16.29
C SER A 349 13.47 -14.00 -17.78
N SER A 350 13.04 -12.80 -18.17
CA SER A 350 12.74 -12.44 -19.56
C SER A 350 14.00 -12.50 -20.43
N LYS A 351 15.13 -11.96 -19.97
CA LYS A 351 16.42 -12.06 -20.69
C LYS A 351 16.80 -13.52 -20.94
N GLN A 352 16.68 -14.39 -19.94
CA GLN A 352 16.98 -15.82 -20.10
C GLN A 352 16.01 -16.55 -21.03
N SER A 353 14.73 -16.15 -21.06
CA SER A 353 13.75 -16.72 -21.99
C SER A 353 14.04 -16.28 -23.42
N MET A 354 14.32 -14.99 -23.61
CA MET A 354 14.68 -14.40 -24.89
C MET A 354 15.96 -15.03 -25.45
N GLU A 355 17.03 -15.17 -24.65
CA GLU A 355 18.27 -15.83 -25.07
C GLU A 355 18.04 -17.28 -25.55
N ARG A 356 17.14 -18.02 -24.88
CA ARG A 356 16.77 -19.39 -25.28
C ARG A 356 16.03 -19.42 -26.61
N GLU A 357 14.98 -18.62 -26.78
CA GLU A 357 14.26 -18.54 -28.05
C GLU A 357 15.19 -18.07 -29.19
N LEU A 358 16.04 -17.09 -28.91
CA LEU A 358 17.03 -16.59 -29.86
C LEU A 358 18.01 -17.68 -30.28
N SER A 359 18.51 -18.50 -29.35
CA SER A 359 19.42 -19.59 -29.68
C SER A 359 18.79 -20.63 -30.61
N SER A 360 17.53 -20.99 -30.37
CA SER A 360 16.79 -21.93 -31.22
C SER A 360 16.61 -21.36 -32.64
N ILE A 361 16.27 -20.07 -32.74
CA ILE A 361 16.13 -19.41 -34.04
C ILE A 361 17.48 -19.24 -34.75
N LYS A 362 18.56 -18.94 -34.02
CA LYS A 362 19.92 -18.89 -34.59
C LYS A 362 20.32 -20.26 -35.16
N GLU A 363 19.93 -21.37 -34.52
CA GLU A 363 20.15 -22.71 -35.05
C GLU A 363 19.34 -22.98 -36.31
N GLU A 364 18.03 -22.68 -36.32
CA GLU A 364 17.19 -22.81 -37.52
C GLU A 364 17.74 -21.97 -38.70
N LEU A 365 18.17 -20.73 -38.42
CA LEU A 365 18.76 -19.83 -39.40
C LEU A 365 20.07 -20.40 -39.97
N LYS A 366 20.92 -20.96 -39.11
CA LYS A 366 22.18 -21.58 -39.52
C LYS A 366 21.95 -22.81 -40.39
N GLU A 367 20.93 -23.60 -40.07
CA GLU A 367 20.53 -24.74 -40.89
C GLU A 367 20.00 -24.31 -42.25
N PHE A 368 19.15 -23.27 -42.29
CA PHE A 368 18.69 -22.68 -43.55
C PHE A 368 19.84 -22.13 -44.40
N CYS A 369 20.81 -21.44 -43.78
CA CYS A 369 21.96 -20.88 -44.49
C CYS A 369 22.88 -21.96 -45.11
N LYS A 370 22.89 -23.19 -44.60
CA LYS A 370 23.65 -24.30 -45.22
C LYS A 370 23.05 -24.77 -46.56
N VAL A 371 21.78 -24.48 -46.79
CA VAL A 371 21.05 -24.86 -48.02
C VAL A 371 21.14 -23.75 -49.09
N ILE A 372 21.64 -22.57 -48.71
CA ILE A 372 21.93 -21.48 -49.62
C ILE A 372 23.23 -21.81 -50.38
N PRO A 373 23.19 -21.92 -51.72
CA PRO A 373 24.33 -22.35 -52.54
C PRO A 373 25.48 -21.33 -52.62
#